data_AF-A0A949A148-F1
#
_entry.id   AF-A0A949A148-F1
#
_cell.length_a   1.000
_cell.length_b   1.000
_cell.length_c   1.000
_cell.angle_alpha   90.00
_cell.angle_beta   90.00
_cell.angle_gamma   90.00
#
_symmetry.space_group_name_H-M   'P 1'
#
loop_
_entity.id
_entity.type
_entity.pdbx_description
1 polymer ?
#
loop_
_entity_poly.entity_id
_entity_poly.type
_entity_poly.pdbx_seq_one_letter_code
_entity_poly.pdbx_strand_id
1 'polypeptide(L)' 'MFALTHHRDLPCDGIEHGCPLQIIKETRKPVTLEHVHYDRQGNPRNVEVHGYPIFDREGNVVQMLEYSLDITERKKME' A
#
# COMPACT_ATOMS: atom_id res chain seq x y z
N MET A 1 1.92 9.79 7.17
CA MET A 1 1.71 9.08 5.89
C MET A 1 0.33 8.42 5.87
N PHE A 2 -0.01 7.63 6.89
CA PHE A 2 -1.33 6.99 7.04
C PHE A 2 -2.55 7.95 7.07
N ALA A 3 -2.52 8.98 7.92
CA ALA A 3 -3.61 9.95 8.09
C ALA A 3 -3.86 10.88 6.87
N LEU A 4 -2.88 11.00 5.97
CA LEU A 4 -2.92 11.93 4.83
C LEU A 4 -3.59 11.33 3.59
N THR A 5 -3.48 10.02 3.37
CA THR A 5 -4.04 9.34 2.19
C THR A 5 -5.33 8.61 2.48
N HIS A 6 -5.56 8.16 3.72
CA HIS A 6 -6.73 7.33 4.06
C HIS A 6 -7.77 8.04 4.92
N HIS A 7 -7.53 9.29 5.33
CA HIS A 7 -8.41 10.05 6.24
C HIS A 7 -8.78 9.26 7.51
N ARG A 8 -7.87 8.42 8.00
CA ARG A 8 -8.05 7.54 9.15
C ARG A 8 -6.85 7.64 10.08
N ASP A 9 -7.10 7.50 11.38
CA ASP A 9 -6.06 7.50 12.42
C ASP A 9 -5.52 6.09 12.71
N LEU A 10 -6.22 5.05 12.23
CA LEU A 10 -5.92 3.63 12.47
C LEU A 10 -5.43 2.96 11.18
N PRO A 11 -4.29 2.22 11.18
CA PRO A 11 -3.72 1.55 10.01
C PRO A 11 -4.79 0.79 9.21
N CYS A 12 -4.58 0.54 7.92
CA CYS A 12 -5.56 -0.14 7.05
C CYS A 12 -6.07 -1.44 7.73
N ASP A 13 -7.19 -1.35 8.44
CA ASP A 13 -7.83 -2.45 9.18
C ASP A 13 -8.75 -3.27 8.24
N GLY A 14 -8.68 -2.97 6.94
CA GLY A 14 -9.52 -3.59 5.93
C GLY A 14 -9.09 -5.04 5.74
N ILE A 15 -9.90 -5.95 6.28
CA ILE A 15 -9.91 -7.40 5.98
C ILE A 15 -9.89 -7.67 4.46
N GLU A 16 -10.28 -6.69 3.63
CA GLU A 16 -10.30 -6.76 2.16
C GLU A 16 -9.07 -6.10 1.48
N HIS A 17 -8.25 -5.33 2.20
CA HIS A 17 -7.08 -4.62 1.66
C HIS A 17 -5.91 -4.70 2.66
N GLY A 18 -5.18 -5.81 2.62
CA GLY A 18 -4.01 -6.02 3.49
C GLY A 18 -3.03 -4.85 3.42
N CYS A 19 -2.53 -4.41 4.56
CA CYS A 19 -1.50 -3.39 4.61
C CYS A 19 -0.18 -3.99 4.07
N PRO A 20 0.46 -3.41 3.03
CA PRO A 20 1.69 -3.96 2.47
C PRO A 20 2.80 -4.02 3.52
N LEU A 21 2.82 -3.10 4.48
CA LEU A 21 3.74 -3.13 5.61
C LEU A 21 3.55 -4.35 6.51
N GLN A 22 2.32 -4.76 6.80
CA GLN A 22 2.06 -5.96 7.61
C GLN A 22 2.56 -7.20 6.88
N ILE A 23 2.18 -7.34 5.60
CA ILE A 23 2.58 -8.49 4.77
C ILE A 23 4.10 -8.58 4.68
N ILE A 24 4.79 -7.47 4.47
CA ILE A 24 6.27 -7.45 4.41
C ILE A 24 6.90 -7.80 5.76
N LYS A 25 6.35 -7.33 6.88
CA LYS A 25 6.85 -7.68 8.21
C LYS A 25 6.73 -9.18 8.50
N GLU A 26 5.64 -9.79 8.07
CA GLU A 26 5.39 -11.23 8.28
C GLU A 26 6.18 -12.10 7.30
N THR A 27 6.17 -11.74 6.01
CA THR A 27 6.72 -12.58 4.94
C THR A 27 8.18 -12.30 4.63
N ARG A 28 8.69 -11.11 4.97
CA ARG A 28 9.99 -10.57 4.53
C ARG A 28 10.16 -10.61 3.00
N LYS A 29 9.07 -10.53 2.24
CA LYS A 29 9.09 -10.56 0.78
C LYS A 29 8.47 -9.30 0.21
N PRO A 30 8.87 -8.86 -1.00
CA PRO A 30 8.18 -7.78 -1.69
C PRO A 30 6.73 -8.16 -1.95
N VAL A 31 5.85 -7.16 -1.95
CA VAL A 31 4.41 -7.33 -2.16
C VAL A 31 3.87 -6.26 -3.10
N THR A 32 2.94 -6.67 -3.95
CA THR A 32 2.16 -5.77 -4.82
C THR A 32 0.69 -6.03 -4.55
N LEU A 33 -0.07 -4.96 -4.31
CA LEU A 33 -1.47 -5.01 -3.94
C LEU A 33 -2.23 -3.91 -4.69
N GLU A 34 -3.49 -4.13 -5.03
CA GLU A 34 -4.36 -3.08 -5.55
C GLU A 34 -5.27 -2.57 -4.42
N HIS A 35 -5.33 -1.25 -4.24
CA HIS A 35 -6.23 -0.57 -3.30
C HIS A 35 -7.15 0.40 -4.05
N VAL A 36 -8.31 0.66 -3.48
CA VAL A 36 -9.17 1.80 -3.90
C VAL A 36 -8.98 2.92 -2.89
N HIS A 37 -8.34 4.01 -3.32
CA HIS A 37 -8.22 5.25 -2.54
C HIS A 37 -9.33 6.22 -2.92
N TYR A 38 -9.64 7.17 -2.03
CA TYR A 38 -10.60 8.23 -2.32
C TYR A 38 -9.87 9.57 -2.33
N ASP A 39 -10.08 10.37 -3.37
CA ASP A 39 -9.57 11.74 -3.40
C ASP A 39 -10.36 12.66 -2.45
N ARG A 40 -9.93 13.93 -2.32
CA ARG A 40 -10.59 14.92 -1.45
C ARG A 40 -12.08 15.18 -1.79
N GLN A 41 -12.52 14.80 -2.98
CA GLN A 41 -13.90 14.95 -3.45
C GLN A 41 -14.70 13.65 -3.28
N GLY A 42 -14.07 12.58 -2.77
CA GLY A 42 -14.69 11.28 -2.59
C GLY A 42 -14.73 10.42 -3.86
N ASN A 43 -13.99 10.78 -4.92
CA ASN A 43 -13.94 9.93 -6.10
C ASN A 43 -12.99 8.75 -5.87
N PRO A 44 -13.39 7.51 -6.26
CA PRO A 44 -12.54 6.35 -6.16
C PRO A 44 -11.38 6.44 -7.17
N ARG A 45 -10.18 6.11 -6.70
CA ARG A 45 -8.94 5.99 -7.46
C ARG A 45 -8.39 4.60 -7.25
N ASN A 46 -8.24 3.85 -8.33
CA ASN A 46 -7.56 2.56 -8.26
C ASN A 46 -6.06 2.83 -8.19
N VAL A 47 -5.42 2.36 -7.13
CA VAL A 47 -3.98 2.49 -6.95
C VAL A 47 -3.35 1.12 -6.77
N GLU A 48 -2.24 0.91 -7.44
CA GLU A 48 -1.40 -0.26 -7.26
C GLU A 48 -0.26 0.10 -6.32
N VAL A 49 -0.22 -0.52 -5.15
CA VAL A 49 0.76 -0.26 -4.10
C VAL A 49 1.83 -1.35 -4.14
N HIS A 50 3.07 -0.91 -4.29
CA HIS A 50 4.25 -1.77 -4.29
C HIS A 50 5.08 -1.51 -3.04
N GLY A 51 5.39 -2.59 -2.34
CA GLY A 51 6.20 -2.57 -1.14
C GLY A 51 7.44 -3.46 -1.28
N TYR A 52 8.60 -2.90 -0.94
CA TYR A 52 9.86 -3.64 -0.93
C TYR A 52 10.55 -3.52 0.44
N PRO A 53 10.83 -4.64 1.13
CA PRO A 53 11.61 -4.61 2.37
C PRO A 53 13.06 -4.18 2.13
N ILE A 54 13.59 -3.41 3.07
CA ILE A 54 15.01 -3.08 3.19
C ILE A 54 15.52 -3.75 4.45
N PHE A 55 16.59 -4.54 4.29
CA PHE A 55 17.15 -5.36 5.35
C PHE A 55 18.42 -4.75 5.95
N ASP A 56 18.64 -5.01 7.24
CA ASP A 56 19.96 -4.84 7.86
C ASP A 56 20.91 -5.99 7.49
N ARG A 57 22.10 -5.98 8.09
CA ARG A 57 23.11 -7.03 7.91
C ARG A 57 22.72 -8.37 8.54
N GLU A 58 21.76 -8.38 9.45
CA GLU A 58 21.27 -9.57 10.16
C GLU A 58 20.03 -10.18 9.48
N GLY A 59 19.52 -9.55 8.41
CA GLY A 59 18.35 -9.99 7.66
C GLY A 59 17.02 -9.54 8.27
N ASN A 60 17.03 -8.57 9.20
CA ASN A 60 15.80 -7.98 9.74
C ASN A 60 15.31 -6.85 8.83
N VAL A 61 13.99 -6.74 8.67
CA VAL A 61 13.36 -5.63 7.96
C VAL A 61 13.48 -4.37 8.82
N VAL A 62 14.31 -3.41 8.40
CA VAL A 62 14.51 -2.14 9.10
C VAL A 62 13.73 -1.00 8.47
N GLN A 63 13.46 -1.09 7.16
CA GLN A 63 12.71 -0.09 6.41
C GLN A 63 11.92 -0.77 5.29
N MET A 64 11.01 -0.02 4.68
CA MET A 64 10.24 -0.44 3.51
C MET A 64 10.22 0.72 2.51
N LEU A 65 10.51 0.43 1.25
CA LEU A 65 10.21 1.32 0.15
C LEU A 65 8.77 1.07 -0.30
N GLU A 66 7.94 2.10 -0.24
CA GLU A 66 6.58 2.07 -0.76
C GLU A 66 6.45 3.06 -1.91
N TYR A 67 5.84 2.62 -3.01
CA TYR A 67 5.33 3.53 -4.03
C TYR A 67 3.95 3.07 -4.51
N SER A 68 3.13 4.03 -4.90
CA SER A 68 1.77 3.79 -5.38
C SER A 68 1.63 4.35 -6.79
N LEU A 69 1.07 3.55 -7.69
CA LEU A 69 0.76 3.94 -9.06
C LEU A 69 -0.74 4.13 -9.18
N ASP A 70 -1.21 5.29 -9.64
CA ASP A 70 -2.60 5.46 -10.03
C ASP A 70 -2.84 4.69 -11.34
N ILE A 71 -3.68 3.65 -11.25
CA ILE A 71 -4.06 2.78 -12.37
C ILE A 71 -5.52 3.01 -12.76
N THR A 72 -6.14 4.10 -12.30
CA THR A 72 -7.56 4.41 -12.55
C THR A 72 -7.84 4.48 -14.05
N GLU A 73 -6.97 5.17 -14.80
CA GLU A 73 -7.13 5.30 -16.25
C GLU A 73 -6.81 4.00 -16.99
N ARG A 74 -5.85 3.22 -16.48
CA ARG A 74 -5.50 1.91 -17.05
C ARG A 74 -6.68 0.93 -16.97
N LYS A 75 -7.38 0.87 -15.83
CA LYS A 75 -8.55 -0.03 -15.65
C LYS A 75 -9.77 0.38 -16.46
N LYS A 76 -9.95 1.66 -16.80
CA LYS A 76 -11.09 2.10 -17.63
C LYS A 76 -10.99 1.65 -19.09
N MET A 77 -9.81 1.22 -19.53
CA MET A 77 -9.55 0.78 -20.90
C MET A 77 -9.59 -0.74 -21.06
N GLU A 78 -9.79 -1.49 -19.98
CA GLU A 78 -9.92 -2.96 -19.96
C GLU A 78 -11.38 -3.41 -20.15
#